data_AF-A0A2M7PZ01-F1
#
_entry.id   AF-A0A2M7PZ01-F1
#
_cell.length_a   1.000
_cell.length_b   1.000
_cell.length_c   1.000
_cell.angle_alpha   90.00
_cell.angle_beta   90.00
_cell.angle_gamma   90.00
#
_symmetry.space_group_name_H-M   'P 1'
#
loop_
_entity.id
_entity.type
_entity.pdbx_description
1 polymer ?
#
loop_
_entity_poly.entity_id
_entity_poly.type
_entity_poly.pdbx_seq_one_letter_code
_entity_poly.pdbx_strand_id
1 'polypeptide(L)'
;MVTKNLSIGQRVGYFNTMFYWIFGLAHVIFILSPAMALIFGAILFSAPPTEIFLYVVPYLLAIYLSMHMLYGHVRWLFVSEIYETIQSFLTILAPLKTLISPAGKMFYVTPKEESLEHDSISTLTLNFYILISLLLLATGLGIYHLVTDAQGVEYYLVSLLWNCFNMLFVLAALGAMVELKQQRHRPRVNINEVVTVNFDGKFIPSNVENMTEDGALIRLPDWADLQNVEQGKLILHKNNAIQGNETQILGGLREIPFRVVRVHPIEEGGEKAVQIGVCFEYESVAQRRTVVAFVYGDSERWKKTLKSRNQPSSLWQGTYFLFSAVGKGLYHLKFAVTQVIKRKPVFRAAPGTDL
;
A
#
# COMPACT_ATOMS: atom_id res chain seq x y z
N MET A 1 31.41 -13.00 -14.48
CA MET A 1 31.67 -12.27 -15.74
C MET A 1 31.19 -10.83 -15.56
N VAL A 2 32.08 -9.84 -15.54
CA VAL A 2 31.68 -8.43 -15.49
C VAL A 2 31.36 -8.00 -16.92
N THR A 3 30.18 -7.44 -17.14
CA THR A 3 29.73 -6.97 -18.46
C THR A 3 30.70 -5.93 -19.01
N LYS A 4 31.21 -6.20 -20.23
CA LYS A 4 32.07 -5.26 -20.95
C LYS A 4 31.23 -4.03 -21.36
N ASN A 5 31.88 -2.86 -21.48
CA ASN A 5 31.29 -1.60 -21.96
C ASN A 5 30.35 -0.83 -21.00
N LEU A 6 30.32 -1.15 -19.70
CA LEU A 6 29.67 -0.31 -18.69
C LEU A 6 30.71 0.52 -17.92
N SER A 7 30.40 1.80 -17.67
CA SER A 7 31.16 2.66 -16.76
C SER A 7 31.03 2.18 -15.31
N ILE A 8 31.94 2.60 -14.43
CA ILE A 8 31.89 2.22 -13.01
C ILE A 8 30.56 2.65 -12.37
N GLY A 9 30.10 3.88 -12.64
CA GLY A 9 28.83 4.39 -12.13
C GLY A 9 27.62 3.56 -12.60
N GLN A 10 27.59 3.16 -13.87
CA GLN A 10 26.55 2.27 -14.39
C GLN A 10 26.59 0.91 -13.69
N ARG A 11 27.77 0.32 -13.51
CA ARG A 11 27.93 -0.96 -12.82
C ARG A 11 27.40 -0.91 -11.39
N VAL A 12 27.73 0.16 -10.65
CA VAL A 12 27.22 0.37 -9.29
C VAL A 12 25.70 0.55 -9.30
N GLY A 13 25.16 1.31 -10.26
CA GLY A 13 23.71 1.48 -10.42
C GLY A 13 22.97 0.15 -10.65
N TYR A 14 23.43 -0.64 -11.63
CA TYR A 14 22.87 -1.97 -11.90
C TYR A 14 23.04 -2.91 -10.70
N PHE A 15 24.20 -2.91 -10.07
CA PHE A 15 24.46 -3.73 -8.89
C PHE A 15 23.49 -3.36 -7.76
N ASN A 16 23.32 -2.07 -7.45
CA ASN A 16 22.41 -1.62 -6.39
C ASN A 16 20.97 -2.08 -6.65
N THR A 17 20.45 -1.94 -7.87
CA THR A 17 19.10 -2.38 -8.23
C THR A 17 18.93 -3.90 -8.12
N MET A 18 19.93 -4.69 -8.51
CA MET A 18 19.86 -6.15 -8.42
C MET A 18 20.07 -6.65 -6.98
N PHE A 19 21.03 -6.08 -6.27
CA PHE A 19 21.41 -6.45 -4.91
C PHE A 19 20.29 -6.15 -3.91
N TYR A 20 19.49 -5.09 -4.16
CA TYR A 20 18.31 -4.79 -3.37
C TYR A 20 17.43 -6.03 -3.16
N TRP A 21 17.17 -6.83 -4.20
CA TRP A 21 16.27 -7.99 -4.11
C TRP A 21 16.75 -9.14 -3.20
N ILE A 22 17.97 -9.06 -2.68
CA ILE A 22 18.48 -9.98 -1.64
C ILE A 22 18.03 -9.54 -0.24
N PHE A 23 17.40 -8.36 -0.08
CA PHE A 23 16.90 -7.85 1.20
C PHE A 23 16.09 -8.91 1.94
N GLY A 24 15.27 -9.69 1.23
CA GLY A 24 14.40 -10.69 1.83
C GLY A 24 15.17 -11.70 2.70
N LEU A 25 16.35 -12.11 2.25
CA LEU A 25 17.20 -13.05 2.99
C LEU A 25 17.80 -12.38 4.22
N ALA A 26 18.38 -11.19 4.04
CA ALA A 26 18.96 -10.44 5.14
C ALA A 26 17.90 -10.16 6.22
N HIS A 27 16.70 -9.74 5.81
CA HIS A 27 15.61 -9.38 6.71
C HIS A 27 15.08 -10.58 7.51
N VAL A 28 14.93 -11.75 6.87
CA VAL A 28 14.58 -12.99 7.58
C VAL A 28 15.65 -13.36 8.60
N ILE A 29 16.94 -13.27 8.24
CA ILE A 29 18.04 -13.53 9.17
C ILE A 29 18.00 -12.54 10.35
N PHE A 30 17.76 -11.25 10.10
CA PHE A 30 17.65 -10.23 11.15
C PHE A 30 16.51 -10.48 12.13
N ILE A 31 15.38 -11.01 11.64
CA ILE A 31 14.25 -11.37 12.49
C ILE A 31 14.53 -12.66 13.28
N LEU A 32 15.07 -13.69 12.61
CA LEU A 32 15.28 -15.00 13.22
C LEU A 32 16.50 -15.06 14.14
N SER A 33 17.56 -14.29 13.88
CA SER A 33 18.80 -14.32 14.67
C SER A 33 18.59 -14.13 16.17
N PRO A 34 17.97 -13.03 16.67
CA PRO A 34 17.72 -12.87 18.10
C PRO A 34 16.76 -13.93 18.63
N ALA A 35 15.77 -14.35 17.83
CA ALA A 35 14.79 -15.35 18.26
C ALA A 35 15.45 -16.70 18.50
N MET A 36 16.30 -17.15 17.58
CA MET A 36 17.06 -18.40 17.69
C MET A 36 18.05 -18.34 18.85
N ALA A 37 18.70 -17.20 19.07
CA ALA A 37 19.57 -17.01 20.23
C ALA A 37 18.84 -17.20 21.55
N LEU A 38 17.64 -16.63 21.69
CA LEU A 38 16.81 -16.81 22.88
C LEU A 38 16.25 -18.23 23.02
N ILE A 39 15.93 -18.91 21.92
CA ILE A 39 15.40 -20.29 21.93
C ILE A 39 16.49 -21.29 22.37
N PHE A 40 17.71 -21.11 21.89
CA PHE A 40 18.82 -22.03 22.17
C PHE A 40 19.70 -21.61 23.34
N GLY A 41 19.42 -20.46 23.97
CA GLY A 41 20.28 -19.89 25.01
C GLY A 41 21.67 -19.52 24.49
N ALA A 42 21.78 -19.14 23.21
CA ALA A 42 23.05 -18.84 22.57
C ALA A 42 23.43 -17.37 22.72
N ILE A 43 24.72 -17.10 22.95
CA ILE A 43 25.28 -15.74 23.01
C ILE A 43 25.71 -15.32 21.60
N LEU A 44 25.00 -14.37 20.99
CA LEU A 44 25.31 -13.86 19.65
C LEU A 44 26.50 -12.88 19.65
N PHE A 45 26.59 -12.04 20.68
CA PHE A 45 27.61 -11.01 20.80
C PHE A 45 28.27 -11.12 22.16
N SER A 46 29.58 -11.31 22.17
CA SER A 46 30.37 -11.27 23.41
C SER A 46 30.90 -9.85 23.61
N ALA A 47 30.01 -8.94 24.03
CA ALA A 47 30.34 -7.57 24.39
C ALA A 47 29.44 -7.08 25.54
N PRO A 48 29.95 -6.22 26.44
CA PRO A 48 29.12 -5.57 27.46
C PRO A 48 27.95 -4.81 26.82
N PRO A 49 26.73 -4.81 27.40
CA PRO A 49 25.59 -4.06 26.87
C PRO A 49 25.89 -2.58 26.71
N THR A 50 26.67 -1.99 27.61
CA THR A 50 27.06 -0.58 27.54
C THR A 50 27.81 -0.26 26.26
N GLU A 51 28.75 -1.12 25.84
CA GLU A 51 29.45 -0.98 24.56
C GLU A 51 28.47 -1.16 23.39
N ILE A 52 27.61 -2.18 23.45
CA ILE A 52 26.59 -2.42 22.42
C ILE A 52 25.73 -1.15 22.24
N PHE A 53 25.19 -0.58 23.32
CA PHE A 53 24.38 0.64 23.23
C PHE A 53 25.18 1.84 22.71
N LEU A 54 26.43 2.00 23.14
CA LEU A 54 27.29 3.11 22.73
C LEU A 54 27.59 3.09 21.23
N TYR A 55 27.68 1.92 20.61
CA TYR A 55 27.88 1.79 19.16
C TYR A 55 26.56 1.75 18.38
N VAL A 56 25.58 0.95 18.84
CA VAL A 56 24.34 0.68 18.11
C VAL A 56 23.43 1.90 18.07
N VAL A 57 23.27 2.63 19.17
CA VAL A 57 22.33 3.77 19.21
C VAL A 57 22.78 4.89 18.26
N PRO A 58 24.03 5.39 18.29
CA PRO A 58 24.48 6.40 17.34
C PRO A 58 24.44 5.91 15.90
N TYR A 59 24.79 4.64 15.66
CA TYR A 59 24.70 4.02 14.34
C TYR A 59 23.28 4.02 13.78
N LEU A 60 22.30 3.56 14.57
CA LEU A 60 20.89 3.55 14.16
C LEU A 60 20.38 4.97 13.93
N LEU A 61 20.71 5.92 14.81
CA LEU A 61 20.34 7.33 14.62
C LEU A 61 20.93 7.88 13.33
N ALA A 62 22.21 7.65 13.05
CA ALA A 62 22.86 8.12 11.83
C ALA A 62 22.19 7.55 10.58
N ILE A 63 21.86 6.24 10.58
CA ILE A 63 21.16 5.60 9.46
C ILE A 63 19.78 6.19 9.27
N TYR A 64 18.95 6.22 10.31
CA TYR A 64 17.56 6.68 10.18
C TYR A 64 17.47 8.16 9.86
N LEU A 65 18.34 9.00 10.42
CA LEU A 65 18.43 10.42 10.07
C LEU A 65 18.88 10.61 8.62
N SER A 66 19.90 9.87 8.16
CA SER A 66 20.36 9.93 6.77
C SER A 66 19.26 9.51 5.80
N MET A 67 18.55 8.41 6.09
CA MET A 67 17.41 7.95 5.30
C MET A 67 16.28 8.98 5.28
N HIS A 68 15.99 9.61 6.43
CA HIS A 68 14.99 10.65 6.52
C HIS A 68 15.37 11.89 5.71
N MET A 69 16.63 12.33 5.78
CA MET A 69 17.12 13.48 5.02
C MET A 69 17.04 13.23 3.50
N LEU A 70 17.35 12.02 3.04
CA LEU A 70 17.34 11.67 1.62
C LEU A 70 15.92 11.39 1.10
N TYR A 71 15.08 10.69 1.88
CA TYR A 71 13.85 10.09 1.38
C TYR A 71 12.59 10.48 2.16
N GLY A 72 12.67 11.32 3.19
CA GLY A 72 11.55 11.65 4.09
C GLY A 72 10.34 12.30 3.41
N HIS A 73 10.47 12.75 2.17
CA HIS A 73 9.39 13.27 1.33
C HIS A 73 8.68 12.19 0.49
N VAL A 74 9.28 11.02 0.27
CA VAL A 74 8.69 9.90 -0.49
C VAL A 74 8.44 8.66 0.35
N ARG A 75 9.14 8.50 1.46
CA ARG A 75 9.05 7.31 2.32
C ARG A 75 9.21 7.71 3.77
N TRP A 76 8.15 7.49 4.54
CA TRP A 76 8.16 7.77 5.97
C TRP A 76 9.06 6.76 6.71
N LEU A 77 9.52 7.17 7.88
CA LEU A 77 10.28 6.32 8.79
C LEU A 77 9.51 5.01 9.05
N PHE A 78 10.20 3.86 9.05
CA PHE A 78 9.64 2.51 9.30
C PHE A 78 8.75 1.91 8.20
N VAL A 79 8.34 2.68 7.19
CA VAL A 79 7.55 2.12 6.08
C VAL A 79 8.38 1.13 5.26
N SER A 80 9.68 1.36 5.11
CA SER A 80 10.58 0.41 4.45
C SER A 80 10.56 -0.95 5.11
N GLU A 81 10.70 -0.94 6.43
CA GLU A 81 10.84 -2.10 7.29
C GLU A 81 9.53 -2.91 7.30
N ILE A 82 8.36 -2.25 7.32
CA ILE A 82 7.06 -2.93 7.20
C ILE A 82 6.91 -3.59 5.83
N TYR A 83 7.22 -2.87 4.74
CA TYR A 83 7.11 -3.41 3.38
C TYR A 83 8.05 -4.60 3.17
N GLU A 84 9.29 -4.46 3.62
CA GLU A 84 10.28 -5.53 3.53
C GLU A 84 9.89 -6.70 4.43
N THR A 85 9.37 -6.48 5.63
CA THR A 85 8.84 -7.57 6.47
C THR A 85 7.74 -8.33 5.73
N ILE A 86 6.77 -7.63 5.13
CA ILE A 86 5.71 -8.27 4.35
C ILE A 86 6.29 -9.08 3.19
N GLN A 87 7.16 -8.48 2.39
CA GLN A 87 7.68 -9.11 1.16
C GLN A 87 8.67 -10.22 1.45
N SER A 88 9.47 -10.13 2.51
CA SER A 88 10.55 -11.08 2.81
C SER A 88 9.99 -12.48 3.00
N PHE A 89 9.00 -12.65 3.86
CA PHE A 89 8.43 -13.98 4.13
C PHE A 89 7.60 -14.54 2.98
N LEU A 90 7.15 -13.69 2.06
CA LEU A 90 6.40 -14.11 0.87
C LEU A 90 7.32 -14.48 -0.30
N THR A 91 8.43 -13.78 -0.44
CA THR A 91 9.27 -13.86 -1.63
C THR A 91 10.59 -14.57 -1.39
N ILE A 92 11.06 -14.79 -0.15
CA ILE A 92 12.41 -15.33 0.15
C ILE A 92 12.78 -16.59 -0.66
N LEU A 93 11.83 -17.50 -0.87
CA LEU A 93 12.10 -18.74 -1.61
C LEU A 93 12.38 -18.49 -3.09
N ALA A 94 11.86 -17.43 -3.69
CA ALA A 94 12.04 -17.15 -5.11
C ALA A 94 13.49 -16.72 -5.43
N PRO A 95 14.08 -15.68 -4.80
CA PRO A 95 15.49 -15.35 -5.01
C PRO A 95 16.44 -16.50 -4.69
N LEU A 96 16.20 -17.25 -3.59
CA LEU A 96 17.03 -18.40 -3.23
C LEU A 96 16.99 -19.51 -4.30
N LYS A 97 15.80 -19.85 -4.80
CA LYS A 97 15.67 -20.84 -5.88
C LYS A 97 16.33 -20.35 -7.17
N THR A 98 16.20 -19.07 -7.51
CA THR A 98 16.85 -18.48 -8.69
C THR A 98 18.38 -18.48 -8.57
N LEU A 99 18.94 -18.28 -7.37
CA LEU A 99 20.40 -18.38 -7.15
C LEU A 99 20.92 -19.80 -7.38
N ILE A 100 20.15 -20.82 -7.00
CA ILE A 100 20.52 -22.24 -7.19
C ILE A 100 20.27 -22.67 -8.65
N SER A 101 19.15 -22.25 -9.25
CA SER A 101 18.72 -22.63 -10.60
C SER A 101 18.15 -21.43 -11.36
N PRO A 102 19.01 -20.63 -12.02
CA PRO A 102 18.59 -19.39 -12.69
C PRO A 102 17.79 -19.63 -13.99
N ALA A 103 17.92 -20.80 -14.60
CA ALA A 103 17.31 -21.12 -15.89
C ALA A 103 15.82 -21.50 -15.80
N GLY A 104 15.24 -21.57 -14.60
CA GLY A 104 13.89 -22.09 -14.40
C GLY A 104 12.99 -21.13 -13.65
N LYS A 105 12.05 -20.48 -14.38
CA LYS A 105 10.59 -20.59 -14.18
C LYS A 105 9.83 -19.47 -14.89
N MET A 106 8.63 -19.81 -15.37
CA MET A 106 7.66 -18.85 -15.89
C MET A 106 6.98 -18.12 -14.72
N PHE A 107 6.87 -16.81 -14.83
CA PHE A 107 6.09 -15.98 -13.92
C PHE A 107 4.61 -16.21 -14.19
N TYR A 108 3.91 -16.87 -13.27
CA TYR A 108 2.47 -17.04 -13.35
C TYR A 108 1.80 -15.71 -12.97
N VAL A 109 0.96 -15.21 -13.88
CA VAL A 109 0.19 -13.98 -13.65
C VAL A 109 -0.84 -14.27 -12.57
N THR A 110 -0.74 -13.58 -11.43
CA THR A 110 -1.79 -13.61 -10.41
C THR A 110 -3.13 -13.19 -11.04
N PRO A 111 -4.24 -13.90 -10.79
CA PRO A 111 -5.55 -13.48 -11.27
C PRO A 111 -5.83 -12.03 -10.84
N LYS A 112 -6.20 -11.17 -11.79
CA LYS A 112 -6.38 -9.72 -11.55
C LYS A 112 -7.82 -9.32 -11.24
N GLU A 113 -8.73 -10.25 -10.97
CA GLU A 113 -10.17 -9.96 -10.95
C GLU A 113 -10.87 -10.42 -9.68
N GLU A 114 -10.64 -9.70 -8.58
CA GLU A 114 -11.33 -10.03 -7.33
C GLU A 114 -11.84 -8.75 -6.65
N SER A 115 -13.10 -8.41 -6.91
CA SER A 115 -13.83 -7.47 -6.04
C SER A 115 -14.14 -8.17 -4.72
N LEU A 116 -13.77 -7.55 -3.60
CA LEU A 116 -14.05 -8.08 -2.28
C LEU A 116 -15.38 -7.51 -1.78
N GLU A 117 -16.39 -8.37 -1.66
CA GLU A 117 -17.71 -7.97 -1.14
C GLU A 117 -17.74 -7.79 0.38
N HIS A 118 -16.82 -8.44 1.08
CA HIS A 118 -16.70 -8.47 2.53
C HIS A 118 -15.22 -8.38 2.93
N ASP A 119 -14.97 -7.89 4.15
CA ASP A 119 -13.63 -7.94 4.72
C ASP A 119 -13.20 -9.39 4.91
N SER A 120 -11.99 -9.72 4.46
CA SER A 120 -11.47 -11.09 4.51
C SER A 120 -10.01 -11.12 4.98
N ILE A 121 -9.59 -12.28 5.48
CA ILE A 121 -8.20 -12.51 5.88
C ILE A 121 -7.48 -13.18 4.71
N SER A 122 -6.35 -12.62 4.31
CA SER A 122 -5.51 -13.18 3.26
C SER A 122 -5.01 -14.58 3.63
N THR A 123 -4.90 -15.49 2.66
CA THR A 123 -4.34 -16.83 2.89
C THR A 123 -2.86 -16.79 3.30
N LEU A 124 -2.18 -15.70 2.95
CA LEU A 124 -0.78 -15.44 3.27
C LEU A 124 -0.52 -15.19 4.78
N THR A 125 -1.59 -14.97 5.54
CA THR A 125 -1.55 -14.70 6.99
C THR A 125 -0.87 -15.81 7.78
N LEU A 126 -0.95 -17.07 7.33
CA LEU A 126 -0.37 -18.22 8.03
C LEU A 126 1.13 -18.04 8.31
N ASN A 127 1.88 -17.47 7.37
CA ASN A 127 3.32 -17.23 7.53
C ASN A 127 3.60 -16.28 8.70
N PHE A 128 2.78 -15.24 8.87
CA PHE A 128 2.91 -14.29 9.96
C PHE A 128 2.46 -14.88 11.30
N TYR A 129 1.47 -15.78 11.32
CA TYR A 129 1.10 -16.49 12.55
C TYR A 129 2.23 -17.39 13.05
N ILE A 130 2.85 -18.18 12.15
CA ILE A 130 4.01 -19.01 12.51
C ILE A 130 5.13 -18.13 13.06
N LEU A 131 5.42 -17.00 12.40
CA LEU A 131 6.47 -16.09 12.84
C LEU A 131 6.16 -15.45 14.20
N ILE A 132 4.93 -14.97 14.42
CA ILE A 132 4.51 -14.40 15.72
C ILE A 132 4.62 -15.47 16.81
N SER A 133 4.16 -16.69 16.56
CA SER A 133 4.28 -17.80 17.52
C SER A 133 5.74 -18.11 17.85
N LEU A 134 6.63 -18.11 16.86
CA LEU A 134 8.06 -18.30 17.06
C LEU A 134 8.68 -17.17 17.90
N LEU A 135 8.37 -15.91 17.58
CA LEU A 135 8.87 -14.76 18.34
C LEU A 135 8.32 -14.73 19.76
N LEU A 136 7.07 -15.16 19.98
CA LEU A 136 6.49 -15.32 21.32
C LEU A 136 7.17 -16.43 22.12
N LEU A 137 7.44 -17.57 21.49
CA LEU A 137 8.21 -18.67 22.10
C LEU A 137 9.60 -18.18 22.50
N ALA A 138 10.30 -17.49 21.60
CA ALA A 138 11.61 -16.89 21.87
C ALA A 138 11.56 -15.89 23.03
N THR A 139 10.53 -15.04 23.10
CA THR A 139 10.34 -14.14 24.25
C THR A 139 10.15 -14.92 25.55
N GLY A 140 9.32 -15.98 25.55
CA GLY A 140 9.10 -16.81 26.74
C GLY A 140 10.36 -17.50 27.24
N LEU A 141 11.12 -18.13 26.33
CA LEU A 141 12.40 -18.77 26.65
C LEU A 141 13.47 -17.75 27.05
N GLY A 142 13.51 -16.58 26.41
CA GLY A 142 14.40 -15.49 26.82
C GLY A 142 14.12 -15.00 28.25
N ILE A 143 12.85 -14.85 28.62
CA ILE A 143 12.45 -14.51 29.99
C ILE A 143 12.86 -15.62 30.96
N TYR A 144 12.69 -16.90 30.58
CA TYR A 144 13.16 -18.03 31.37
C TYR A 144 14.68 -17.94 31.61
N HIS A 145 15.47 -17.74 30.56
CA HIS A 145 16.93 -17.59 30.67
C HIS A 145 17.35 -16.41 31.55
N LEU A 146 16.66 -15.26 31.46
CA LEU A 146 16.92 -14.11 32.34
C LEU A 146 16.79 -14.46 33.84
N VAL A 147 15.88 -15.37 34.18
CA VAL A 147 15.62 -15.75 35.58
C VAL A 147 16.53 -16.88 36.03
N THR A 148 16.92 -17.79 35.13
CA THR A 148 17.69 -19.00 35.49
C THR A 148 19.20 -18.87 35.29
N ASP A 149 19.66 -18.03 34.37
CA ASP A 149 21.06 -17.88 34.02
C ASP A 149 21.56 -16.47 34.34
N ALA A 150 22.10 -16.32 35.55
CA ALA A 150 22.62 -15.05 36.05
C ALA A 150 23.85 -14.53 35.29
N GLN A 151 24.59 -15.41 34.59
CA GLN A 151 25.80 -15.01 33.85
C GLN A 151 25.45 -14.45 32.47
N GLY A 152 24.31 -14.87 31.90
CA GLY A 152 23.88 -14.49 30.56
C GLY A 152 22.90 -13.30 30.48
N VAL A 153 22.47 -12.75 31.63
CA VAL A 153 21.38 -11.76 31.73
C VAL A 153 21.49 -10.62 30.72
N GLU A 154 22.68 -10.04 30.63
CA GLU A 154 23.00 -8.92 29.75
C GLU A 154 22.77 -9.23 28.26
N TYR A 155 23.16 -10.43 27.82
CA TYR A 155 23.01 -10.87 26.43
C TYR A 155 21.56 -11.20 26.07
N TYR A 156 20.84 -11.83 27.00
CA TYR A 156 19.41 -12.14 26.81
C TYR A 156 18.58 -10.86 26.77
N LEU A 157 18.91 -9.84 27.57
CA LEU A 157 18.20 -8.56 27.57
C LEU A 157 18.30 -7.86 26.20
N VAL A 158 19.50 -7.79 25.63
CA VAL A 158 19.70 -7.19 24.29
C VAL A 158 18.93 -7.98 23.22
N SER A 159 18.99 -9.31 23.27
CA SER A 159 18.29 -10.18 22.32
C SER A 159 16.77 -10.08 22.46
N LEU A 160 16.25 -9.97 23.69
CA LEU A 160 14.83 -9.73 23.98
C LEU A 160 14.37 -8.38 23.46
N LEU A 161 15.16 -7.32 23.67
CA LEU A 161 14.86 -5.99 23.15
C LEU A 161 14.73 -6.03 21.63
N TRP A 162 15.67 -6.71 20.95
CA TRP A 162 15.64 -6.84 19.49
C TRP A 162 14.48 -7.73 19.00
N ASN A 163 14.19 -8.82 19.70
CA ASN A 163 13.05 -9.69 19.42
C ASN A 163 11.71 -8.94 19.55
N CYS A 164 11.57 -8.11 20.59
CA CYS A 164 10.41 -7.22 20.77
C CYS A 164 10.33 -6.15 19.68
N PHE A 165 11.46 -5.57 19.27
CA PHE A 165 11.51 -4.61 18.17
C PHE A 165 11.04 -5.25 16.85
N ASN A 166 11.53 -6.46 16.54
CA ASN A 166 11.08 -7.24 15.39
C ASN A 166 9.59 -7.59 15.45
N MET A 167 9.07 -7.92 16.64
CA MET A 167 7.64 -8.20 16.84
C MET A 167 6.76 -7.02 16.41
N LEU A 168 7.21 -5.76 16.61
CA LEU A 168 6.45 -4.59 16.15
C LEU A 168 6.25 -4.60 14.64
N PHE A 169 7.30 -4.86 13.85
CA PHE A 169 7.18 -4.90 12.39
C PHE A 169 6.35 -6.09 11.91
N VAL A 170 6.49 -7.24 12.55
CA VAL A 170 5.68 -8.43 12.22
C VAL A 170 4.20 -8.20 12.52
N LEU A 171 3.86 -7.55 13.65
CA LEU A 171 2.48 -7.17 13.96
C LEU A 171 1.94 -6.11 12.98
N ALA A 172 2.76 -5.10 12.64
CA ALA A 172 2.38 -4.11 11.64
C ALA A 172 2.11 -4.74 10.27
N ALA A 173 2.95 -5.69 9.85
CA ALA A 173 2.78 -6.48 8.63
C ALA A 173 1.50 -7.33 8.67
N LEU A 174 1.19 -7.94 9.82
CA LEU A 174 -0.06 -8.68 10.00
C LEU A 174 -1.30 -7.79 9.80
N GLY A 175 -1.25 -6.53 10.21
CA GLY A 175 -2.34 -5.57 9.99
C GLY A 175 -2.69 -5.36 8.52
N ALA A 176 -1.73 -5.53 7.61
CA ALA A 176 -1.96 -5.45 6.16
C ALA A 176 -2.61 -6.72 5.56
N MET A 177 -2.70 -7.81 6.33
CA MET A 177 -3.34 -9.06 5.89
C MET A 177 -4.87 -9.04 6.00
N VAL A 178 -5.44 -8.01 6.64
CA VAL A 178 -6.88 -7.73 6.57
C VAL A 178 -7.16 -7.04 5.24
N GLU A 179 -7.77 -7.77 4.33
CA GLU A 179 -8.21 -7.22 3.05
C GLU A 179 -9.58 -6.57 3.26
N LEU A 180 -9.61 -5.24 3.20
CA LEU A 180 -10.84 -4.47 3.34
C LEU A 180 -11.72 -4.63 2.09
N LYS A 181 -13.03 -4.64 2.31
CA LYS A 181 -14.06 -4.63 1.27
C LYS A 181 -13.73 -3.59 0.19
N GLN A 182 -13.54 -4.08 -1.03
CA GLN A 182 -13.31 -3.27 -2.23
C GLN A 182 -14.35 -3.63 -3.28
N GLN A 183 -15.46 -2.88 -3.27
CA GLN A 183 -16.55 -3.04 -4.24
C GLN A 183 -16.25 -2.39 -5.60
N ARG A 184 -15.21 -1.55 -5.68
CA ARG A 184 -14.87 -0.86 -6.92
C ARG A 184 -13.88 -1.68 -7.72
N HIS A 185 -14.24 -2.02 -8.95
CA HIS A 185 -13.32 -2.68 -9.90
C HIS A 185 -12.16 -1.79 -10.32
N ARG A 186 -12.37 -0.46 -10.36
CA ARG A 186 -11.35 0.52 -10.76
C ARG A 186 -11.20 1.63 -9.72
N PRO A 187 -9.96 1.99 -9.32
CA PRO A 187 -9.69 3.18 -8.53
C PRO A 187 -10.12 4.44 -9.28
N ARG A 188 -10.80 5.36 -8.60
CA ARG A 188 -11.19 6.64 -9.19
C ARG A 188 -10.05 7.66 -9.08
N VAL A 189 -9.87 8.46 -10.12
CA VAL A 189 -8.91 9.57 -10.14
C VAL A 189 -9.60 10.83 -9.66
N ASN A 190 -8.99 11.57 -8.74
CA ASN A 190 -9.50 12.88 -8.34
C ASN A 190 -9.24 13.88 -9.47
N ILE A 191 -10.31 14.47 -10.01
CA ILE A 191 -10.26 15.40 -11.15
C ILE A 191 -10.42 16.84 -10.65
N ASN A 192 -11.50 17.11 -9.92
CA ASN A 192 -11.87 18.44 -9.42
C ASN A 192 -11.86 19.50 -10.53
N GLU A 193 -12.56 19.24 -11.64
CA GLU A 193 -12.68 20.17 -12.78
C GLU A 193 -14.13 20.57 -13.06
N VAL A 194 -14.30 21.81 -13.51
CA VAL A 194 -15.59 22.36 -13.89
C VAL A 194 -16.04 21.76 -15.22
N VAL A 195 -17.26 21.24 -15.22
CA VAL A 195 -17.95 20.65 -16.35
C VAL A 195 -19.35 21.23 -16.46
N THR A 196 -20.03 20.94 -17.56
CA THR A 196 -21.46 21.22 -17.66
C THR A 196 -22.22 19.91 -17.72
N VAL A 197 -23.24 19.77 -16.89
CA VAL A 197 -24.19 18.67 -16.96
C VAL A 197 -25.44 19.16 -17.68
N ASN A 198 -25.88 18.42 -18.68
CA ASN A 198 -27.11 18.68 -19.38
C ASN A 198 -28.17 17.65 -18.96
N PHE A 199 -29.25 18.14 -18.35
CA PHE A 199 -30.46 17.37 -18.05
C PHE A 199 -31.62 17.94 -18.88
N ASP A 200 -32.09 17.17 -19.88
CA ASP A 200 -33.22 17.53 -20.73
C ASP A 200 -33.18 18.98 -21.28
N GLY A 201 -31.99 19.45 -21.66
CA GLY A 201 -31.76 20.80 -22.20
C GLY A 201 -31.41 21.87 -21.15
N LYS A 202 -31.45 21.54 -19.85
CA LYS A 202 -30.95 22.42 -18.79
C LYS A 202 -29.46 22.21 -18.59
N PHE A 203 -28.66 23.24 -18.85
CA PHE A 203 -27.22 23.23 -18.67
C PHE A 203 -26.83 23.73 -17.28
N ILE A 204 -26.31 22.82 -16.46
CA ILE A 204 -25.95 23.08 -15.07
C ILE A 204 -24.42 23.07 -14.93
N PRO A 205 -23.78 24.19 -14.57
CA PRO A 205 -22.36 24.21 -14.25
C PRO A 205 -22.13 23.36 -13.00
N SER A 206 -21.21 22.40 -13.11
CA SER A 206 -20.98 21.36 -12.12
C SER A 206 -19.48 21.11 -11.95
N ASN A 207 -19.10 20.37 -10.92
CA ASN A 207 -17.70 19.98 -10.70
C ASN A 207 -17.58 18.44 -10.67
N VAL A 208 -16.70 17.86 -11.49
CA VAL A 208 -16.36 16.43 -11.39
C VAL A 208 -15.33 16.27 -10.28
N GLU A 209 -15.72 15.67 -9.16
CA GLU A 209 -14.81 15.44 -8.03
C GLU A 209 -13.84 14.29 -8.33
N ASN A 210 -14.35 13.16 -8.80
CA ASN A 210 -13.56 12.00 -9.19
C ASN A 210 -14.18 11.23 -10.36
N MET A 211 -13.35 10.55 -11.15
CA MET A 211 -13.76 9.93 -12.41
C MET A 211 -12.93 8.69 -12.74
N THR A 212 -13.54 7.75 -13.47
CA THR A 212 -12.90 6.64 -14.20
C THR A 212 -13.36 6.67 -15.65
N GLU A 213 -12.91 5.73 -16.45
CA GLU A 213 -13.44 5.46 -17.79
C GLU A 213 -14.85 4.85 -17.80
N ASP A 214 -15.48 4.60 -16.66
CA ASP A 214 -16.81 3.98 -16.57
C ASP A 214 -17.85 4.88 -15.86
N GLY A 215 -17.41 5.91 -15.14
CA GLY A 215 -18.32 6.81 -14.44
C GLY A 215 -17.62 7.96 -13.70
N ALA A 216 -18.43 8.82 -13.06
CA ALA A 216 -17.95 9.98 -12.31
C ALA A 216 -18.75 10.21 -11.01
N LEU A 217 -18.17 10.96 -10.10
CA LEU A 217 -18.87 11.65 -9.03
C LEU A 217 -18.90 13.14 -9.38
N ILE A 218 -20.09 13.70 -9.49
CA ILE A 218 -20.32 15.08 -9.92
C ILE A 218 -21.02 15.83 -8.80
N ARG A 219 -20.48 16.98 -8.40
CA ARG A 219 -21.11 17.94 -7.49
C ARG A 219 -21.89 18.96 -8.32
N LEU A 220 -23.18 19.04 -8.04
CA LEU A 220 -24.14 20.00 -8.58
C LEU A 220 -24.44 21.07 -7.53
N PRO A 221 -24.79 22.30 -7.95
CA PRO A 221 -25.26 23.34 -7.04
C PRO A 221 -26.61 22.98 -6.40
N ASP A 222 -26.95 23.62 -5.28
CA ASP A 222 -28.21 23.42 -4.54
C ASP A 222 -29.47 23.69 -5.37
N TRP A 223 -29.41 24.66 -6.28
CA TRP A 223 -30.52 25.01 -7.15
C TRP A 223 -30.74 24.02 -8.29
N ALA A 224 -29.88 23.01 -8.46
CA ALA A 224 -30.08 21.96 -9.44
C ALA A 224 -31.28 21.09 -9.04
N ASP A 225 -32.38 21.26 -9.75
CA ASP A 225 -33.57 20.42 -9.58
C ASP A 225 -33.33 19.03 -10.20
N LEU A 226 -33.24 18.03 -9.33
CA LEU A 226 -32.97 16.62 -9.68
C LEU A 226 -34.21 15.73 -9.59
N GLN A 227 -35.41 16.31 -9.48
CA GLN A 227 -36.64 15.50 -9.43
C GLN A 227 -36.78 14.66 -10.70
N ASN A 228 -36.74 13.33 -10.55
CA ASN A 228 -36.88 12.32 -11.60
C ASN A 228 -35.79 12.31 -12.68
N VAL A 229 -34.58 12.78 -12.37
CA VAL A 229 -33.47 12.76 -13.32
C VAL A 229 -32.74 11.42 -13.28
N GLU A 230 -33.02 10.55 -14.25
CA GLU A 230 -32.37 9.22 -14.37
C GLU A 230 -31.18 9.22 -15.33
N GLN A 231 -31.17 10.13 -16.31
CA GLN A 231 -30.16 10.19 -17.37
C GLN A 231 -29.78 11.65 -17.66
N GLY A 232 -28.60 11.84 -18.23
CA GLY A 232 -28.12 13.14 -18.64
C GLY A 232 -26.91 13.03 -19.55
N LYS A 233 -26.38 14.18 -19.95
CA LYS A 233 -25.14 14.27 -20.73
C LYS A 233 -24.12 15.10 -19.98
N LEU A 234 -22.93 14.54 -19.83
CA LEU A 234 -21.78 15.24 -19.27
C LEU A 234 -21.03 15.91 -20.42
N ILE A 235 -20.88 17.23 -20.34
CA ILE A 235 -20.14 18.03 -21.29
C ILE A 235 -18.77 18.32 -20.70
N LEU A 236 -17.76 17.66 -21.26
CA LEU A 236 -16.38 17.86 -20.85
C LEU A 236 -15.84 19.15 -21.47
N HIS A 237 -15.38 20.05 -20.60
CA HIS A 237 -14.64 21.23 -21.04
C HIS A 237 -13.19 20.85 -21.33
N LYS A 238 -12.53 21.65 -22.18
CA LYS A 238 -11.17 21.36 -22.63
C LYS A 238 -10.27 21.13 -21.41
N ASN A 239 -9.58 20.00 -21.39
CA ASN A 239 -8.55 19.75 -20.41
C ASN A 239 -7.48 20.84 -20.61
N ASN A 240 -7.11 21.58 -19.57
CA ASN A 240 -6.11 22.67 -19.60
C ASN A 240 -4.69 22.18 -19.90
N ALA A 241 -4.54 21.01 -20.53
CA ALA A 241 -3.32 20.54 -21.16
C ALA A 241 -2.79 21.67 -22.06
N ILE A 242 -1.65 22.22 -21.61
CA ILE A 242 -0.88 23.30 -22.21
C ILE A 242 -0.86 23.11 -23.73
N GLN A 243 -1.06 24.23 -24.46
CA GLN A 243 -0.96 24.32 -25.91
C GLN A 243 0.09 23.35 -26.46
N GLY A 244 -0.36 22.30 -27.17
CA GLY A 244 0.54 21.47 -27.96
C GLY A 244 0.22 19.98 -28.01
N ASN A 245 -0.40 19.37 -27.00
CA ASN A 245 -0.58 17.91 -27.02
C ASN A 245 -2.03 17.46 -26.76
N GLU A 246 -2.54 16.69 -27.72
CA GLU A 246 -3.67 15.74 -27.68
C GLU A 246 -5.11 16.26 -27.49
N THR A 247 -5.36 17.52 -27.14
CA THR A 247 -6.75 18.06 -27.08
C THR A 247 -7.41 18.29 -28.44
N GLN A 248 -6.72 18.04 -29.56
CA GLN A 248 -7.33 17.99 -30.90
C GLN A 248 -8.27 16.77 -31.10
N ILE A 249 -8.21 15.75 -30.22
CA ILE A 249 -9.08 14.56 -30.30
C ILE A 249 -10.51 14.87 -29.84
N LEU A 250 -10.75 15.96 -29.10
CA LEU A 250 -12.07 16.36 -28.57
C LEU A 250 -13.02 16.94 -29.64
N GLY A 251 -12.76 16.69 -30.92
CA GLY A 251 -13.63 17.11 -32.02
C GLY A 251 -15.06 16.59 -31.81
N GLY A 252 -16.00 17.51 -31.55
CA GLY A 252 -17.45 17.27 -31.47
C GLY A 252 -17.96 16.36 -30.35
N LEU A 253 -17.19 15.38 -29.89
CA LEU A 253 -17.63 14.31 -28.98
C LEU A 253 -17.37 14.67 -27.51
N ARG A 254 -17.84 15.84 -27.10
CA ARG A 254 -17.70 16.35 -25.71
C ARG A 254 -18.88 15.98 -24.82
N GLU A 255 -19.99 15.59 -25.43
CA GLU A 255 -21.18 15.11 -24.72
C GLU A 255 -21.06 13.60 -24.48
N ILE A 256 -21.02 13.21 -23.22
CA ILE A 256 -20.96 11.82 -22.78
C ILE A 256 -22.28 11.49 -22.10
N PRO A 257 -23.13 10.62 -22.70
CA PRO A 257 -24.35 10.18 -22.05
C PRO A 257 -24.01 9.43 -20.76
N PHE A 258 -24.86 9.58 -19.76
CA PHE A 258 -24.73 8.85 -18.51
C PHE A 258 -26.10 8.56 -17.91
N ARG A 259 -26.13 7.54 -17.06
CA ARG A 259 -27.22 7.28 -16.11
C ARG A 259 -26.81 7.62 -14.69
N VAL A 260 -27.76 8.12 -13.91
CA VAL A 260 -27.59 8.40 -12.48
C VAL A 260 -27.72 7.08 -11.71
N VAL A 261 -26.68 6.73 -10.95
CA VAL A 261 -26.64 5.50 -10.13
C VAL A 261 -26.87 5.80 -8.65
N ARG A 262 -26.53 7.02 -8.22
CA ARG A 262 -26.69 7.45 -6.83
C ARG A 262 -26.86 8.96 -6.75
N VAL A 263 -27.72 9.41 -5.86
CA VAL A 263 -27.86 10.81 -5.47
C VAL A 263 -27.60 10.92 -3.98
N HIS A 264 -26.80 11.91 -3.57
CA HIS A 264 -26.46 12.15 -2.18
C HIS A 264 -26.46 13.66 -1.90
N PRO A 265 -27.42 14.18 -1.12
CA PRO A 265 -27.36 15.57 -0.68
C PRO A 265 -26.17 15.77 0.26
N ILE A 266 -25.45 16.87 0.09
CA ILE A 266 -24.33 17.25 0.95
C ILE A 266 -24.55 18.66 1.50
N GLU A 267 -24.08 18.88 2.72
CA GLU A 267 -24.04 20.19 3.36
C GLU A 267 -22.61 20.37 3.87
N GLU A 268 -21.87 21.27 3.23
CA GLU A 268 -20.44 21.48 3.49
C GLU A 268 -20.17 22.97 3.61
N GLY A 269 -19.67 23.42 4.77
CA GLY A 269 -19.40 24.84 5.01
C GLY A 269 -20.65 25.75 5.07
N GLY A 270 -21.85 25.18 5.25
CA GLY A 270 -23.11 25.94 5.25
C GLY A 270 -23.74 26.12 3.86
N GLU A 271 -23.07 25.66 2.80
CA GLU A 271 -23.65 25.57 1.46
C GLU A 271 -24.25 24.19 1.24
N LYS A 272 -25.48 24.17 0.72
CA LYS A 272 -26.11 22.94 0.26
C LYS A 272 -25.61 22.63 -1.14
N ALA A 273 -25.37 21.36 -1.43
CA ALA A 273 -25.06 20.89 -2.76
C ALA A 273 -25.57 19.47 -2.94
N VAL A 274 -25.61 18.98 -4.18
CA VAL A 274 -25.99 17.59 -4.44
C VAL A 274 -24.88 16.88 -5.17
N GLN A 275 -24.46 15.73 -4.65
CA GLN A 275 -23.54 14.84 -5.34
C GLN A 275 -24.31 13.75 -6.07
N ILE A 276 -24.00 13.56 -7.35
CA ILE A 276 -24.50 12.44 -8.14
C ILE A 276 -23.37 11.52 -8.56
N GLY A 277 -23.56 10.22 -8.33
CA GLY A 277 -22.75 9.17 -8.92
C GLY A 277 -23.36 8.77 -10.25
N VAL A 278 -22.58 8.86 -11.32
CA VAL A 278 -23.04 8.56 -12.69
C VAL A 278 -22.24 7.43 -13.31
N CYS A 279 -22.85 6.69 -14.24
CA CYS A 279 -22.22 5.65 -15.05
C CYS A 279 -22.37 6.03 -16.53
N PHE A 280 -21.26 6.03 -17.27
CA PHE A 280 -21.24 6.46 -18.67
C PHE A 280 -21.86 5.41 -19.59
N GLU A 281 -22.64 5.89 -20.56
CA GLU A 281 -23.29 5.08 -21.60
C GLU A 281 -22.76 5.54 -22.95
N TYR A 282 -21.64 4.95 -23.38
CA TYR A 282 -20.97 5.35 -24.61
C TYR A 282 -21.74 4.92 -25.86
N GLU A 283 -21.97 5.87 -26.76
CA GLU A 283 -22.52 5.61 -28.10
C GLU A 283 -21.43 5.19 -29.08
N SER A 284 -20.16 5.53 -28.80
CA SER A 284 -19.04 5.19 -29.66
C SER A 284 -17.73 4.95 -28.91
N VAL A 285 -16.84 4.17 -29.54
CA VAL A 285 -15.45 3.98 -29.05
C VAL A 285 -14.69 5.31 -28.97
N ALA A 286 -15.03 6.27 -29.83
CA ALA A 286 -14.43 7.60 -29.82
C ALA A 286 -14.81 8.40 -28.57
N GLN A 287 -16.07 8.37 -28.11
CA GLN A 287 -16.47 8.97 -26.82
C GLN A 287 -15.72 8.34 -25.64
N ARG A 288 -15.55 7.01 -25.64
CA ARG A 288 -14.77 6.34 -24.59
C ARG A 288 -13.31 6.79 -24.60
N ARG A 289 -12.68 6.90 -25.78
CA ARG A 289 -11.30 7.43 -25.92
C ARG A 289 -11.19 8.87 -25.40
N THR A 290 -12.19 9.71 -25.66
CA THR A 290 -12.28 11.07 -25.11
C THR A 290 -12.26 11.06 -23.59
N VAL A 291 -13.07 10.22 -22.95
CA VAL A 291 -13.09 10.11 -21.48
C VAL A 291 -11.74 9.60 -20.96
N VAL A 292 -11.15 8.58 -21.57
CA VAL A 292 -9.83 8.06 -21.18
C VAL A 292 -8.76 9.15 -21.30
N ALA A 293 -8.73 9.91 -22.40
CA ALA A 293 -7.80 11.01 -22.58
C ALA A 293 -8.05 12.14 -21.56
N PHE A 294 -9.31 12.41 -21.22
CA PHE A 294 -9.66 13.40 -20.19
C PHE A 294 -9.18 12.97 -18.80
N VAL A 295 -9.36 11.70 -18.43
CA VAL A 295 -9.00 11.16 -17.09
C VAL A 295 -7.49 10.92 -16.94
N TYR A 296 -6.81 10.45 -17.98
CA TYR A 296 -5.41 9.99 -17.88
C TYR A 296 -4.40 10.84 -18.64
N GLY A 297 -4.83 11.63 -19.63
CA GLY A 297 -3.94 12.33 -20.57
C GLY A 297 -3.25 13.58 -20.01
N ASP A 298 -3.75 14.17 -18.92
CA ASP A 298 -3.10 15.35 -18.34
C ASP A 298 -1.96 14.98 -17.38
N SER A 299 -0.73 15.20 -17.84
CA SER A 299 0.48 15.02 -17.02
C SER A 299 0.56 15.98 -15.82
N GLU A 300 -0.02 17.18 -15.89
CA GLU A 300 0.01 18.15 -14.79
C GLU A 300 -0.83 17.67 -13.60
N ARG A 301 -1.96 17.00 -13.87
CA ARG A 301 -2.75 16.32 -12.83
C ARG A 301 -1.89 15.34 -12.04
N TRP A 302 -1.13 14.48 -12.73
CA TRP A 302 -0.25 13.51 -12.07
C TRP A 302 0.89 14.19 -11.29
N LYS A 303 1.48 15.26 -11.83
CA LYS A 303 2.48 16.06 -11.10
C LYS A 303 1.89 16.67 -9.83
N LYS A 304 0.67 17.22 -9.89
CA LYS A 304 -0.03 17.78 -8.73
C LYS A 304 -0.31 16.72 -7.68
N THR A 305 -0.80 15.53 -8.08
CA THR A 305 -1.00 14.38 -7.17
C THR A 305 0.30 13.91 -6.53
N LEU A 306 1.38 13.81 -7.30
CA LEU A 306 2.70 13.45 -6.77
C LEU A 306 3.21 14.49 -5.78
N LYS A 307 3.05 15.78 -6.09
CA LYS A 307 3.45 16.88 -5.21
C LYS A 307 2.64 16.91 -3.92
N SER A 308 1.33 16.65 -3.97
CA SER A 308 0.49 16.57 -2.76
C SER A 308 0.82 15.36 -1.90
N ARG A 309 1.25 14.25 -2.50
CA ARG A 309 1.65 13.03 -1.78
C ARG A 309 3.05 13.13 -1.20
N ASN A 310 3.99 13.69 -1.96
CA ASN A 310 5.40 13.72 -1.62
C ASN A 310 5.75 14.93 -0.74
N GLN A 311 5.03 15.08 0.37
CA GLN A 311 5.27 16.11 1.37
C GLN A 311 6.30 15.60 2.38
N PRO A 312 7.18 16.47 2.91
CA PRO A 312 8.13 16.07 3.93
C PRO A 312 7.37 15.55 5.15
N SER A 313 7.66 14.31 5.53
CA SER A 313 7.17 13.74 6.78
C SER A 313 8.05 14.16 7.94
N SER A 314 7.53 14.08 9.17
CA SER A 314 8.36 14.15 10.37
C SER A 314 8.68 12.75 10.89
N LEU A 315 9.77 12.61 11.65
CA LEU A 315 10.10 11.34 12.32
C LEU A 315 8.94 10.84 13.19
N TRP A 316 8.26 11.76 13.89
CA TRP A 316 7.09 11.45 14.71
C TRP A 316 5.92 10.87 13.92
N GLN A 317 5.65 11.37 12.70
CA GLN A 317 4.61 10.83 11.84
C GLN A 317 4.89 9.38 11.45
N GLY A 318 6.14 9.04 11.12
CA GLY A 318 6.52 7.66 10.80
C GLY A 318 6.43 6.72 12.01
N THR A 319 6.89 7.17 13.18
CA THR A 319 6.74 6.41 14.44
C THR A 319 5.28 6.19 14.80
N TYR A 320 4.44 7.23 14.71
CA TYR A 320 2.99 7.11 14.94
C TYR A 320 2.35 6.13 13.95
N PHE A 321 2.75 6.19 12.68
CA PHE A 321 2.28 5.26 11.65
C PHE A 321 2.62 3.80 12.00
N LEU A 322 3.84 3.53 12.46
CA LEU A 322 4.24 2.19 12.90
C LEU A 322 3.31 1.67 14.02
N PHE A 323 3.11 2.45 15.09
CA PHE A 323 2.24 2.02 16.20
C PHE A 323 0.76 1.90 15.78
N SER A 324 0.29 2.77 14.88
CA SER A 324 -1.04 2.64 14.27
C SER A 324 -1.17 1.32 13.48
N ALA A 325 -0.14 0.95 12.71
CA ALA A 325 -0.10 -0.30 11.97
C ALA A 325 -0.06 -1.53 12.91
N VAL A 326 0.73 -1.47 14.00
CA VAL A 326 0.71 -2.49 15.06
C VAL A 326 -0.68 -2.63 15.66
N GLY A 327 -1.38 -1.52 15.93
CA GLY A 327 -2.77 -1.54 16.39
C GLY A 327 -3.70 -2.27 15.43
N LYS A 328 -3.53 -2.10 14.12
CA LYS A 328 -4.26 -2.88 13.10
C LYS A 328 -3.90 -4.37 13.13
N GLY A 329 -2.64 -4.72 13.39
CA GLY A 329 -2.21 -6.11 13.59
C GLY A 329 -2.87 -6.77 14.80
N LEU A 330 -2.97 -6.06 15.92
CA LEU A 330 -3.67 -6.54 17.11
C LEU A 330 -5.18 -6.68 16.84
N TYR A 331 -5.77 -5.73 16.11
CA TYR A 331 -7.15 -5.84 15.65
C TYR A 331 -7.35 -7.08 14.76
N HIS A 332 -6.42 -7.37 13.85
CA HIS A 332 -6.45 -8.60 13.05
C HIS A 332 -6.49 -9.84 13.93
N LEU A 333 -5.63 -9.95 14.96
CA LEU A 333 -5.64 -11.11 15.86
C LEU A 333 -6.99 -11.27 16.56
N LYS A 334 -7.55 -10.17 17.09
CA LYS A 334 -8.88 -10.16 17.71
C LYS A 334 -9.98 -10.58 16.74
N PHE A 335 -9.93 -10.06 15.50
CA PHE A 335 -10.88 -10.40 14.45
C PHE A 335 -10.80 -11.89 14.09
N ALA A 336 -9.61 -12.42 13.88
CA ALA A 336 -9.39 -13.83 13.57
C ALA A 336 -9.92 -14.76 14.67
N VAL A 337 -9.59 -14.48 15.94
CA VAL A 337 -10.11 -15.24 17.09
C VAL A 337 -11.64 -15.20 17.12
N THR A 338 -12.24 -14.03 16.88
CA THR A 338 -13.71 -13.88 16.85
C THR A 338 -14.34 -14.69 15.72
N GLN A 339 -13.73 -14.75 14.54
CA GLN A 339 -14.24 -15.54 13.40
C GLN A 339 -14.14 -17.05 13.65
N VAL A 340 -13.03 -17.52 14.24
CA VAL A 340 -12.84 -18.92 14.66
C VAL A 340 -13.91 -19.33 15.67
N ILE A 341 -14.14 -18.51 16.71
CA ILE A 341 -15.18 -18.75 17.72
C ILE A 341 -16.58 -18.81 17.10
N LYS A 342 -16.85 -17.95 16.12
CA LYS A 342 -18.16 -17.88 15.42
C LYS A 342 -18.32 -18.93 14.31
N ARG A 343 -17.37 -19.84 14.10
CA ARG A 343 -17.36 -20.87 13.03
C ARG A 343 -17.68 -20.32 11.63
N LYS A 344 -17.33 -19.06 11.36
CA LYS A 344 -17.42 -18.49 10.02
C LYS A 344 -16.16 -18.87 9.23
N PRO A 345 -16.23 -19.02 7.90
CA PRO A 345 -15.02 -19.24 7.11
C PRO A 345 -14.03 -18.08 7.36
N VAL A 346 -12.91 -18.41 8.02
CA VAL A 346 -11.88 -17.46 8.47
C VAL A 346 -10.96 -17.08 7.32
N PHE A 347 -10.69 -18.05 6.45
CA PHE A 347 -9.76 -17.92 5.36
C PHE A 347 -10.53 -17.86 4.05
N ARG A 348 -10.05 -16.99 3.17
CA ARG A 348 -10.39 -17.07 1.76
C ARG A 348 -10.02 -18.46 1.25
N ALA A 349 -10.92 -19.15 0.54
CA ALA A 349 -10.52 -20.31 -0.25
C ALA A 349 -9.45 -19.83 -1.23
N ALA A 350 -8.28 -20.47 -1.25
CA ALA A 350 -7.29 -20.21 -2.28
C ALA A 350 -8.00 -20.31 -3.64
N PRO A 351 -7.74 -19.40 -4.60
CA PRO A 351 -8.30 -19.56 -5.94
C PRO A 351 -8.01 -20.97 -6.41
N GLY A 352 -9.06 -21.67 -6.87
CA GLY A 352 -8.99 -23.06 -7.28
C GLY A 352 -7.74 -23.29 -8.09
N THR A 353 -6.92 -24.22 -7.63
CA THR A 353 -5.87 -24.82 -8.45
C THR A 353 -6.55 -25.80 -9.41
N ASP A 354 -7.42 -25.27 -10.26
CA ASP A 354 -7.89 -25.99 -11.45
C ASP A 354 -6.84 -25.76 -12.54
N LEU A 355 -5.70 -26.44 -12.37
CA LEU A 355 -4.77 -26.85 -13.42
C LEU A 355 -4.12 -28.18 -13.03
#